data_AF-A0A920YI19-F1
#
_entry.id   AF-A0A920YI19-F1
#
_cell.length_a   1.000
_cell.length_b   1.000
_cell.length_c   1.000
_cell.angle_alpha   90.00
_cell.angle_beta   90.00
_cell.angle_gamma   90.00
#
_symmetry.space_group_name_H-M   'P 1'
#
loop_
_entity.id
_entity.type
_entity.pdbx_description
1 polymer ?
#
loop_
_entity_poly.entity_id
_entity_poly.type
_entity_poly.pdbx_seq_one_letter_code
_entity_poly.pdbx_strand_id
1 'polypeptide(L)'
;TTLTGNSLHDNEAAESGGGVYVLSSHGITLTGNEIHENSATDGPGVALVGSGGRLEGNRVHDNVGGEGDSGVRIDSSDLVEMTGNEISGNHGGDLGGIYIGGSTHITLTGNTVFSNVAQVEGGGLYLIGSSDVRLEANLFSHNTAYYGGGMYLRDNPESPLLVNNVVADNRVDRSGPGIYIKGCAPILLHTTLARNTGGDGYGVYVTSGEVAMTNTILVGHAVGIHVSGDSTTTLEATLWGSDSWVNGTDWEGDGTILTGTVNIWGPPAFVDPNSGDYHIGLGSAAIDAGVNAGVTTDIDGDPRPVGAVPDIGADEYARHVYLPLVYRGSG
;
A
#
# COMPACT_ATOMS: atom_id res chain seq x y z
N THR A 1 20.61 8.18 16.47
CA THR A 1 20.80 6.94 17.25
C THR A 1 20.50 5.76 16.36
N THR A 2 21.27 4.67 16.43
CA THR A 2 21.09 3.50 15.58
C THR A 2 20.78 2.27 16.42
N LEU A 3 19.68 1.57 16.11
CA LEU A 3 19.35 0.25 16.66
C LEU A 3 19.40 -0.75 15.51
N THR A 4 20.26 -1.77 15.63
CA THR A 4 20.44 -2.77 14.58
C THR A 4 20.36 -4.18 15.16
N GLY A 5 19.55 -5.05 14.55
CA GLY A 5 19.51 -6.48 14.88
C GLY A 5 19.01 -6.82 16.28
N ASN A 6 18.15 -5.97 16.86
CA ASN A 6 17.58 -6.20 18.20
C ASN A 6 16.25 -6.93 18.11
N SER A 7 15.87 -7.60 19.19
CA SER A 7 14.52 -8.14 19.39
C SER A 7 13.91 -7.44 20.61
N LEU A 8 12.80 -6.72 20.41
CA LEU A 8 12.07 -5.96 21.42
C LEU A 8 10.68 -6.53 21.53
N HIS A 9 10.41 -7.27 22.61
CA HIS A 9 9.16 -8.01 22.75
C HIS A 9 8.69 -8.15 24.19
N ASP A 10 7.42 -8.54 24.36
CA ASP A 10 6.73 -8.76 25.64
C ASP A 10 6.76 -7.55 26.60
N ASN A 11 6.87 -6.34 26.05
CA ASN A 11 6.87 -5.13 26.85
C ASN A 11 5.44 -4.61 27.03
N GLU A 12 5.13 -4.13 28.24
CA GLU A 12 3.86 -3.50 28.56
C GLU A 12 4.09 -2.05 29.01
N ALA A 13 3.48 -1.09 28.31
CA ALA A 13 3.56 0.33 28.65
C ALA A 13 2.17 0.91 28.93
N ALA A 14 2.06 1.75 29.96
CA ALA A 14 0.79 2.37 30.33
C ALA A 14 0.35 3.50 29.38
N GLU A 15 1.28 4.08 28.61
CA GLU A 15 1.03 5.18 27.67
C GLU A 15 1.56 4.82 26.27
N SER A 16 2.73 5.32 25.88
CA SER A 16 3.35 5.02 24.58
C SER A 16 4.63 4.19 24.71
N GLY A 17 5.00 3.50 23.64
CA GLY A 17 6.29 2.82 23.53
C GLY A 17 6.28 1.40 24.07
N GLY A 18 5.36 0.57 23.57
CA GLY A 18 5.45 -0.87 23.79
C GLY A 18 6.81 -1.39 23.30
N GLY A 19 7.21 -1.09 22.06
CA GLY A 19 8.53 -1.49 21.55
C GLY A 19 9.54 -0.35 21.52
N VAL A 20 9.37 0.57 20.58
CA VAL A 20 10.26 1.72 20.35
C VAL A 20 9.47 3.01 20.36
N TYR A 21 9.88 3.98 21.17
CA TYR A 21 9.30 5.32 21.16
C TYR A 21 10.41 6.38 21.00
N VAL A 22 10.30 7.16 19.93
CA VAL A 22 11.23 8.25 19.60
C VAL A 22 10.45 9.55 19.58
N LEU A 23 10.93 10.51 20.37
CA LEU A 23 10.33 11.84 20.48
C LEU A 23 11.35 12.92 20.14
N SER A 24 10.96 13.83 19.24
CA SER A 24 11.72 15.03 18.89
C SER A 24 13.17 14.74 18.48
N SER A 25 13.40 13.65 17.75
CA SER A 25 14.75 13.19 17.39
C SER A 25 14.90 12.95 15.91
N HIS A 26 16.00 13.41 15.34
CA HIS A 26 16.29 13.32 13.91
C HIS A 26 17.53 12.46 13.66
N GLY A 27 17.56 11.75 12.54
CA GLY A 27 18.64 10.83 12.19
C GLY A 27 18.61 9.55 13.03
N ILE A 28 17.42 9.06 13.37
CA ILE A 28 17.28 7.73 13.97
C ILE A 28 17.35 6.69 12.85
N THR A 29 17.99 5.56 13.13
CA THR A 29 18.05 4.44 12.20
C THR A 29 17.69 3.16 12.95
N LEU A 30 16.61 2.51 12.52
CA LEU A 30 16.22 1.17 12.97
C LEU A 30 16.48 0.22 11.80
N THR A 31 17.39 -0.73 11.96
CA THR A 31 17.74 -1.68 10.88
C THR A 31 17.64 -3.13 11.33
N GLY A 32 16.84 -3.94 10.65
CA GLY A 32 16.80 -5.39 10.91
C GLY A 32 16.38 -5.76 12.34
N ASN A 33 15.52 -4.96 12.98
CA ASN A 33 15.01 -5.28 14.31
C ASN A 33 13.71 -6.08 14.22
N GLU A 34 13.47 -6.93 15.21
CA GLU A 34 12.24 -7.67 15.46
C GLU A 34 11.50 -6.97 16.61
N ILE A 35 10.30 -6.43 16.37
CA ILE A 35 9.54 -5.65 17.35
C ILE A 35 8.14 -6.25 17.44
N HIS A 36 7.90 -7.06 18.46
CA HIS A 36 6.70 -7.88 18.49
C HIS A 36 6.12 -8.14 19.87
N GLU A 37 4.84 -8.51 19.92
CA GLU A 37 4.15 -8.88 21.18
C GLU A 37 4.26 -7.79 22.26
N ASN A 38 4.44 -6.53 21.85
CA ASN A 38 4.44 -5.41 22.77
C ASN A 38 3.03 -4.85 22.89
N SER A 39 2.66 -4.40 24.09
CA SER A 39 1.34 -3.86 24.39
C SER A 39 1.46 -2.47 25.00
N ALA A 40 0.68 -1.51 24.52
CA ALA A 40 0.58 -0.20 25.16
C ALA A 40 -0.81 0.40 25.03
N THR A 41 -1.27 1.15 26.05
CA THR A 41 -2.60 1.78 26.04
C THR A 41 -2.77 2.73 24.84
N ASP A 42 -1.74 3.53 24.55
CA ASP A 42 -1.72 4.54 23.48
C ASP A 42 -0.38 4.50 22.72
N GLY A 43 0.07 3.28 22.40
CA GLY A 43 1.39 3.09 21.84
C GLY A 43 1.43 1.99 20.78
N PRO A 44 2.00 2.28 19.60
CA PRO A 44 2.29 1.26 18.62
C PRO A 44 3.52 0.43 19.07
N GLY A 45 3.84 -0.60 18.30
CA GLY A 45 5.15 -1.26 18.35
C GLY A 45 6.30 -0.27 18.11
N VAL A 46 6.15 0.64 17.14
CA VAL A 46 7.15 1.70 16.86
C VAL A 46 6.49 3.05 16.72
N ALA A 47 6.94 4.06 17.46
CA ALA A 47 6.48 5.44 17.32
C ALA A 47 7.64 6.41 17.02
N LEU A 48 7.49 7.18 15.95
CA LEU A 48 8.26 8.38 15.66
C LEU A 48 7.34 9.60 15.80
N VAL A 49 7.59 10.44 16.80
CA VAL A 49 6.79 11.65 17.07
C VAL A 49 7.70 12.87 17.00
N GLY A 50 7.38 13.85 16.16
CA GLY A 50 8.25 15.03 15.99
C GLY A 50 9.64 14.69 15.47
N SER A 51 9.79 13.59 14.75
CA SER A 51 11.08 12.91 14.54
C SER A 51 11.38 12.70 13.06
N GLY A 52 12.63 12.35 12.75
CA GLY A 52 13.07 12.00 11.40
C GLY A 52 14.06 10.84 11.43
N GLY A 53 14.00 9.95 10.44
CA GLY A 53 14.81 8.74 10.47
C GLY A 53 14.52 7.70 9.41
N ARG A 54 15.27 6.60 9.50
CA ARG A 54 15.22 5.47 8.57
C ARG A 54 14.81 4.20 9.31
N LEU A 55 13.81 3.51 8.79
CA LEU A 55 13.42 2.16 9.20
C LEU A 55 13.73 1.23 8.02
N GLU A 56 14.69 0.33 8.16
CA GLU A 56 15.16 -0.52 7.08
C GLU A 56 15.14 -2.01 7.46
N GLY A 57 14.38 -2.82 6.74
CA GLY A 57 14.37 -4.27 6.93
C GLY A 57 13.90 -4.74 8.32
N ASN A 58 13.11 -3.93 9.04
CA ASN A 58 12.58 -4.32 10.34
C ASN A 58 11.32 -5.17 10.18
N ARG A 59 11.05 -6.01 11.18
CA ARG A 59 9.77 -6.68 11.35
C ARG A 59 9.06 -6.10 12.56
N VAL A 60 7.87 -5.55 12.34
CA VAL A 60 7.00 -4.99 13.39
C VAL A 60 5.71 -5.79 13.38
N HIS A 61 5.57 -6.75 14.29
CA HIS A 61 4.47 -7.70 14.20
C HIS A 61 3.82 -8.07 15.53
N ASP A 62 2.55 -8.46 15.50
CA ASP A 62 1.81 -8.91 16.69
C ASP A 62 1.84 -7.94 17.88
N ASN A 63 2.02 -6.64 17.63
CA ASN A 63 1.92 -5.61 18.66
C ASN A 63 0.45 -5.23 18.87
N VAL A 64 0.14 -4.85 20.11
CA VAL A 64 -1.20 -4.51 20.56
C VAL A 64 -1.28 -3.06 21.01
N GLY A 65 -1.96 -2.23 20.22
CA GLY A 65 -2.35 -0.88 20.61
C GLY A 65 -3.68 -0.90 21.36
N GLY A 66 -3.80 -0.12 22.43
CA GLY A 66 -5.05 0.04 23.18
C GLY A 66 -6.09 0.85 22.42
N GLU A 67 -6.26 2.14 22.73
CA GLU A 67 -7.18 3.05 22.02
C GLU A 67 -6.53 3.70 20.78
N GLY A 68 -5.20 3.62 20.65
CA GLY A 68 -4.41 4.28 19.60
C GLY A 68 -4.19 3.46 18.31
N ASP A 69 -2.91 3.25 17.96
CA ASP A 69 -2.45 2.46 16.81
C ASP A 69 -1.56 1.32 17.30
N SER A 70 -1.42 0.28 16.47
CA SER A 70 -0.76 -0.96 16.91
C SER A 70 0.59 -1.21 16.27
N GLY A 71 0.77 -0.92 14.98
CA GLY A 71 2.02 -1.24 14.26
C GLY A 71 3.09 -0.15 14.34
N VAL A 72 3.03 0.82 13.42
CA VAL A 72 4.00 1.92 13.29
C VAL A 72 3.28 3.27 13.27
N ARG A 73 3.64 4.18 14.18
CA ARG A 73 3.20 5.58 14.20
C ARG A 73 4.28 6.50 13.69
N ILE A 74 3.94 7.33 12.72
CA ILE A 74 4.73 8.48 12.29
C ILE A 74 3.82 9.71 12.45
N ASP A 75 4.10 10.53 13.46
CA ASP A 75 3.25 11.68 13.79
C ASP A 75 4.06 12.95 13.88
N SER A 76 3.56 14.01 13.25
CA SER A 76 4.16 15.35 13.22
C SER A 76 5.65 15.31 12.88
N SER A 77 6.03 14.40 11.98
CA SER A 77 7.40 13.99 11.71
C SER A 77 7.85 14.44 10.33
N ASP A 78 9.16 14.48 10.10
CA ASP A 78 9.76 14.97 8.85
C ASP A 78 10.92 14.06 8.44
N LEU A 79 11.11 13.85 7.14
CA LEU A 79 12.20 13.05 6.57
C LEU A 79 12.23 11.63 7.16
N VAL A 80 11.13 10.90 6.99
CA VAL A 80 11.04 9.50 7.38
C VAL A 80 11.06 8.59 6.15
N GLU A 81 12.01 7.68 6.13
CA GLU A 81 12.18 6.67 5.08
C GLU A 81 11.95 5.28 5.67
N MET A 82 11.02 4.53 5.10
CA MET A 82 10.75 3.14 5.44
C MET A 82 11.07 2.26 4.23
N THR A 83 12.08 1.40 4.33
CA THR A 83 12.50 0.54 3.22
C THR A 83 12.51 -0.93 3.60
N GLY A 84 11.81 -1.78 2.85
CA GLY A 84 11.89 -3.23 3.00
C GLY A 84 11.40 -3.76 4.35
N ASN A 85 10.54 -3.03 5.06
CA ASN A 85 10.02 -3.47 6.36
C ASN A 85 8.82 -4.41 6.18
N GLU A 86 8.64 -5.30 7.15
CA GLU A 86 7.50 -6.17 7.31
C GLU A 86 6.66 -5.69 8.48
N ILE A 87 5.40 -5.31 8.25
CA ILE A 87 4.47 -4.84 9.29
C ILE A 87 3.24 -5.72 9.29
N SER A 88 3.06 -6.57 10.31
CA SER A 88 2.04 -7.62 10.24
C SER A 88 1.40 -8.06 11.54
N GLY A 89 0.14 -8.52 11.49
CA GLY A 89 -0.52 -9.08 12.69
C GLY A 89 -0.72 -8.08 13.83
N ASN A 90 -0.41 -6.79 13.62
CA ASN A 90 -0.62 -5.77 14.63
C ASN A 90 -2.13 -5.52 14.74
N HIS A 91 -2.63 -5.52 15.96
CA HIS A 91 -4.06 -5.52 16.21
C HIS A 91 -4.42 -4.76 17.47
N GLY A 92 -5.61 -4.16 17.49
CA GLY A 92 -6.01 -3.24 18.55
C GLY A 92 -5.96 -1.79 18.07
N GLY A 93 -6.48 -0.88 18.88
CA GLY A 93 -6.57 0.51 18.50
C GLY A 93 -7.58 0.81 17.38
N ASP A 94 -7.78 2.10 17.16
CA ASP A 94 -8.59 2.61 16.05
C ASP A 94 -7.88 2.44 14.69
N LEU A 95 -6.55 2.22 14.70
CA LEU A 95 -5.67 2.28 13.54
C LEU A 95 -4.77 1.04 13.42
N GLY A 96 -4.51 0.62 12.18
CA GLY A 96 -3.91 -0.68 11.90
C GLY A 96 -2.38 -0.69 11.83
N GLY A 97 -1.86 -1.10 10.67
CA GLY A 97 -0.44 -1.38 10.47
C GLY A 97 0.44 -0.14 10.55
N ILE A 98 0.11 0.91 9.79
CA ILE A 98 0.88 2.15 9.73
C ILE A 98 -0.04 3.35 9.86
N TYR A 99 0.28 4.25 10.77
CA TYR A 99 -0.28 5.59 10.86
C TYR A 99 0.75 6.64 10.45
N ILE A 100 0.35 7.54 9.56
CA ILE A 100 1.13 8.72 9.19
C ILE A 100 0.23 9.95 9.32
N GLY A 101 0.53 10.81 10.29
CA GLY A 101 -0.28 11.99 10.62
C GLY A 101 0.53 13.28 10.64
N GLY A 102 0.02 14.34 10.03
CA GLY A 102 0.62 15.70 10.12
C GLY A 102 2.10 15.77 9.74
N SER A 103 2.56 14.86 8.87
CA SER A 103 3.99 14.62 8.62
C SER A 103 4.37 15.05 7.21
N THR A 104 5.67 15.23 6.95
CA THR A 104 6.17 15.66 5.64
C THR A 104 7.45 14.94 5.20
N HIS A 105 7.73 14.91 3.90
CA HIS A 105 8.83 14.16 3.28
C HIS A 105 8.86 12.70 3.74
N ILE A 106 7.75 11.98 3.50
CA ILE A 106 7.59 10.59 3.93
C ILE A 106 7.71 9.66 2.72
N THR A 107 8.65 8.71 2.79
CA THR A 107 8.87 7.73 1.72
C THR A 107 8.76 6.30 2.26
N LEU A 108 7.84 5.52 1.72
CA LEU A 108 7.73 4.07 1.95
C LEU A 108 8.10 3.35 0.67
N THR A 109 9.18 2.55 0.68
CA THR A 109 9.65 1.79 -0.47
C THR A 109 9.78 0.30 -0.17
N GLY A 110 9.15 -0.57 -0.97
CA GLY A 110 9.38 -2.01 -0.85
C GLY A 110 8.89 -2.64 0.46
N ASN A 111 7.96 -2.00 1.19
CA ASN A 111 7.44 -2.53 2.45
C ASN A 111 6.30 -3.52 2.20
N THR A 112 6.18 -4.51 3.09
CA THR A 112 5.09 -5.48 3.09
C THR A 112 4.25 -5.29 4.36
N VAL A 113 2.99 -4.88 4.18
CA VAL A 113 2.07 -4.55 5.27
C VAL A 113 0.86 -5.47 5.18
N PHE A 114 0.75 -6.43 6.11
CA PHE A 114 -0.28 -7.47 5.96
C PHE A 114 -0.88 -8.02 7.25
N SER A 115 -2.13 -8.50 7.15
CA SER A 115 -2.84 -9.09 8.30
C SER A 115 -2.93 -8.19 9.53
N ASN A 116 -2.85 -6.87 9.36
CA ASN A 116 -3.09 -5.92 10.45
C ASN A 116 -4.59 -5.68 10.61
N VAL A 117 -5.03 -5.40 11.84
CA VAL A 117 -6.45 -5.23 12.18
C VAL A 117 -6.66 -3.91 12.91
N ALA A 118 -7.34 -2.98 12.25
CA ALA A 118 -7.79 -1.70 12.83
C ALA A 118 -9.27 -1.79 13.22
N GLN A 119 -9.67 -1.17 14.34
CA GLN A 119 -11.10 -1.09 14.69
C GLN A 119 -11.85 -0.05 13.86
N VAL A 120 -11.18 0.98 13.32
CA VAL A 120 -11.84 2.09 12.65
C VAL A 120 -11.23 2.40 11.28
N GLU A 121 -9.97 2.81 11.19
CA GLU A 121 -9.43 3.43 9.98
C GLU A 121 -8.08 2.83 9.56
N GLY A 122 -7.91 2.55 8.27
CA GLY A 122 -6.61 2.23 7.67
C GLY A 122 -6.01 0.93 8.21
N GLY A 123 -6.54 -0.20 7.76
CA GLY A 123 -6.08 -1.52 8.20
C GLY A 123 -4.59 -1.71 7.92
N GLY A 124 -4.16 -1.43 6.69
CA GLY A 124 -2.75 -1.39 6.31
C GLY A 124 -2.11 -0.03 6.61
N LEU A 125 -2.64 1.03 6.01
CA LEU A 125 -2.15 2.39 6.16
C LEU A 125 -3.29 3.39 6.42
N TYR A 126 -3.12 4.25 7.42
CA TYR A 126 -3.87 5.49 7.54
C TYR A 126 -2.94 6.70 7.32
N LEU A 127 -3.21 7.47 6.27
CA LEU A 127 -2.47 8.68 5.92
C LEU A 127 -3.36 9.91 6.06
N ILE A 128 -3.02 10.79 6.98
CA ILE A 128 -3.82 11.98 7.29
C ILE A 128 -3.01 13.27 7.38
N GLY A 129 -3.53 14.34 6.75
CA GLY A 129 -3.02 15.70 6.95
C GLY A 129 -1.53 15.87 6.65
N SER A 130 -0.98 15.02 5.79
CA SER A 130 0.46 14.93 5.50
C SER A 130 0.76 15.40 4.07
N SER A 131 1.94 15.95 3.86
CA SER A 131 2.40 16.51 2.57
C SER A 131 3.70 15.86 2.10
N ASP A 132 4.00 15.91 0.81
CA ASP A 132 5.14 15.21 0.21
C ASP A 132 5.28 13.74 0.66
N VAL A 133 4.31 12.92 0.28
CA VAL A 133 4.24 11.49 0.64
C VAL A 133 4.39 10.64 -0.61
N ARG A 134 5.40 9.76 -0.63
CA ARG A 134 5.65 8.80 -1.70
C ARG A 134 5.55 7.37 -1.18
N LEU A 135 4.68 6.58 -1.80
CA LEU A 135 4.59 5.14 -1.58
C LEU A 135 5.03 4.43 -2.87
N GLU A 136 6.10 3.66 -2.82
CA GLU A 136 6.67 2.99 -3.98
C GLU A 136 6.89 1.49 -3.74
N ALA A 137 6.45 0.65 -4.67
CA ALA A 137 6.72 -0.79 -4.64
C ALA A 137 6.31 -1.49 -3.32
N ASN A 138 5.25 -1.01 -2.65
CA ASN A 138 4.77 -1.62 -1.41
C ASN A 138 3.62 -2.61 -1.68
N LEU A 139 3.54 -3.63 -0.83
CA LEU A 139 2.43 -4.58 -0.78
C LEU A 139 1.58 -4.33 0.46
N PHE A 140 0.30 -4.04 0.27
CA PHE A 140 -0.71 -3.94 1.32
C PHE A 140 -1.72 -5.07 1.14
N SER A 141 -1.68 -6.09 2.00
CA SER A 141 -2.59 -7.23 1.83
C SER A 141 -3.21 -7.82 3.09
N HIS A 142 -4.39 -8.43 2.96
CA HIS A 142 -5.05 -9.12 4.08
C HIS A 142 -5.30 -8.24 5.32
N ASN A 143 -5.24 -6.91 5.19
CA ASN A 143 -5.49 -6.01 6.30
C ASN A 143 -7.00 -5.81 6.46
N THR A 144 -7.45 -5.65 7.71
CA THR A 144 -8.87 -5.50 8.06
C THR A 144 -9.11 -4.18 8.79
N ALA A 145 -10.15 -3.44 8.40
CA ALA A 145 -10.57 -2.21 9.09
C ALA A 145 -12.09 -1.98 8.99
N TYR A 146 -12.60 -0.94 9.65
CA TYR A 146 -13.96 -0.48 9.37
C TYR A 146 -14.01 0.37 8.08
N TYR A 147 -13.03 1.24 7.86
CA TYR A 147 -12.80 2.02 6.64
C TYR A 147 -11.38 1.85 6.12
N GLY A 148 -11.22 1.67 4.80
CA GLY A 148 -9.89 1.64 4.18
C GLY A 148 -9.08 0.42 4.60
N GLY A 149 -9.46 -0.77 4.14
CA GLY A 149 -8.82 -2.03 4.55
C GLY A 149 -7.34 -2.04 4.21
N GLY A 150 -6.99 -1.79 2.94
CA GLY A 150 -5.61 -1.58 2.53
C GLY A 150 -5.09 -0.21 2.96
N MET A 151 -5.76 0.85 2.51
CA MET A 151 -5.36 2.24 2.78
C MET A 151 -6.56 3.14 3.05
N TYR A 152 -6.37 4.12 3.92
CA TYR A 152 -7.24 5.29 4.05
C TYR A 152 -6.41 6.57 3.91
N LEU A 153 -6.68 7.34 2.86
CA LEU A 153 -6.06 8.64 2.59
C LEU A 153 -7.06 9.76 2.94
N ARG A 154 -6.71 10.60 3.91
CA ARG A 154 -7.63 11.63 4.44
C ARG A 154 -7.01 13.02 4.56
N ASP A 155 -7.68 14.02 3.99
CA ASP A 155 -7.41 15.45 4.24
C ASP A 155 -5.93 15.86 4.04
N ASN A 156 -5.23 15.19 3.13
CA ASN A 156 -3.85 15.48 2.78
C ASN A 156 -3.80 16.73 1.88
N PRO A 157 -3.07 17.79 2.28
CA PRO A 157 -3.05 19.07 1.56
C PRO A 157 -2.32 18.99 0.21
N GLU A 158 -1.42 18.03 0.05
CA GLU A 158 -0.74 17.72 -1.21
C GLU A 158 -1.09 16.32 -1.68
N SER A 159 -0.86 16.05 -2.96
CA SER A 159 -1.16 14.77 -3.60
C SER A 159 -0.19 13.67 -3.15
N PRO A 160 -0.63 12.64 -2.40
CA PRO A 160 0.20 11.47 -2.17
C PRO A 160 0.47 10.76 -3.50
N LEU A 161 1.72 10.39 -3.75
CA LEU A 161 2.16 9.71 -4.97
C LEU A 161 2.38 8.22 -4.70
N LEU A 162 1.57 7.38 -5.34
CA LEU A 162 1.59 5.93 -5.23
C LEU A 162 2.11 5.34 -6.53
N VAL A 163 3.27 4.69 -6.51
CA VAL A 163 3.92 4.09 -7.69
C VAL A 163 4.17 2.60 -7.47
N ASN A 164 3.79 1.74 -8.42
CA ASN A 164 4.07 0.29 -8.37
C ASN A 164 3.56 -0.41 -7.11
N ASN A 165 2.50 0.09 -6.47
CA ASN A 165 1.98 -0.55 -5.26
C ASN A 165 0.99 -1.66 -5.61
N VAL A 166 0.92 -2.68 -4.76
CA VAL A 166 -0.09 -3.73 -4.80
C VAL A 166 -0.99 -3.59 -3.57
N VAL A 167 -2.30 -3.43 -3.77
CA VAL A 167 -3.31 -3.37 -2.72
C VAL A 167 -4.32 -4.49 -2.93
N ALA A 168 -4.19 -5.54 -2.13
CA ALA A 168 -4.81 -6.82 -2.45
C ALA A 168 -5.40 -7.54 -1.25
N ASP A 169 -6.49 -8.30 -1.43
CA ASP A 169 -7.05 -9.17 -0.38
C ASP A 169 -7.42 -8.47 0.94
N ASN A 170 -7.54 -7.14 0.93
CA ASN A 170 -7.90 -6.40 2.14
C ASN A 170 -9.42 -6.46 2.37
N ARG A 171 -9.82 -6.31 3.63
CA ARG A 171 -11.21 -6.43 4.04
C ARG A 171 -11.67 -5.21 4.82
N VAL A 172 -12.93 -4.83 4.62
CA VAL A 172 -13.60 -3.88 5.52
C VAL A 172 -14.96 -4.36 5.98
N ASP A 173 -15.39 -3.81 7.11
CA ASP A 173 -16.75 -3.95 7.59
C ASP A 173 -17.71 -2.91 7.00
N ARG A 174 -17.22 -1.71 6.65
CA ARG A 174 -18.09 -0.64 6.13
C ARG A 174 -17.81 -0.24 4.69
N SER A 175 -16.64 0.32 4.38
CA SER A 175 -16.43 0.95 3.08
C SER A 175 -14.97 1.03 2.64
N GLY A 176 -14.74 0.94 1.33
CA GLY A 176 -13.42 1.08 0.71
C GLY A 176 -12.42 0.01 1.14
N PRO A 177 -12.69 -1.29 0.87
CA PRO A 177 -11.77 -2.38 1.21
C PRO A 177 -10.35 -2.21 0.68
N GLY A 178 -10.16 -1.70 -0.54
CA GLY A 178 -8.84 -1.44 -1.09
C GLY A 178 -8.30 -0.09 -0.60
N ILE A 179 -8.81 0.99 -1.19
CA ILE A 179 -8.41 2.36 -0.85
C ILE A 179 -9.65 3.22 -0.59
N TYR A 180 -9.69 3.87 0.59
CA TYR A 180 -10.66 4.90 0.92
C TYR A 180 -10.02 6.28 0.77
N ILE A 181 -10.66 7.19 0.03
CA ILE A 181 -10.16 8.53 -0.25
C ILE A 181 -11.17 9.58 0.22
N LYS A 182 -10.68 10.56 0.99
CA LYS A 182 -11.47 11.68 1.50
C LYS A 182 -10.62 12.95 1.59
N GLY A 183 -11.08 14.04 0.99
CA GLY A 183 -10.47 15.36 1.10
C GLY A 183 -9.04 15.44 0.57
N CYS A 184 -8.64 14.58 -0.37
CA CYS A 184 -7.28 14.61 -0.94
C CYS A 184 -7.27 14.19 -2.42
N ALA A 185 -6.13 14.38 -3.06
CA ALA A 185 -5.97 14.21 -4.51
C ALA A 185 -4.79 13.28 -4.88
N PRO A 186 -4.84 11.97 -4.53
CA PRO A 186 -3.72 11.06 -4.79
C PRO A 186 -3.51 10.76 -6.27
N ILE A 187 -2.26 10.53 -6.63
CA ILE A 187 -1.82 10.12 -7.97
C ILE A 187 -1.32 8.67 -7.88
N LEU A 188 -1.96 7.76 -8.60
CA LEU A 188 -1.63 6.35 -8.66
C LEU A 188 -1.05 6.03 -10.04
N LEU A 189 0.19 5.57 -10.08
CA LEU A 189 0.87 5.16 -11.29
C LEU A 189 1.25 3.70 -11.16
N HIS A 190 0.83 2.86 -12.12
CA HIS A 190 1.22 1.46 -12.13
C HIS A 190 0.80 0.74 -10.85
N THR A 191 -0.44 0.92 -10.40
CA THR A 191 -0.94 0.26 -9.18
C THR A 191 -1.78 -0.95 -9.54
N THR A 192 -1.64 -2.03 -8.77
CA THR A 192 -2.50 -3.22 -8.86
C THR A 192 -3.43 -3.26 -7.66
N LEU A 193 -4.74 -3.22 -7.90
CA LEU A 193 -5.79 -3.38 -6.89
C LEU A 193 -6.62 -4.62 -7.21
N ALA A 194 -6.65 -5.58 -6.28
CA ALA A 194 -7.25 -6.87 -6.56
C ALA A 194 -7.88 -7.56 -5.35
N ARG A 195 -9.08 -8.10 -5.50
CA ARG A 195 -9.78 -8.90 -4.47
C ARG A 195 -9.93 -8.21 -3.11
N ASN A 196 -10.09 -6.90 -3.07
CA ASN A 196 -10.42 -6.23 -1.81
C ASN A 196 -11.94 -6.37 -1.57
N THR A 197 -12.38 -6.81 -0.40
CA THR A 197 -13.77 -7.26 -0.17
C THR A 197 -14.41 -6.75 1.13
N GLY A 198 -15.72 -6.91 1.24
CA GLY A 198 -16.49 -6.49 2.41
C GLY A 198 -17.08 -5.09 2.28
N GLY A 199 -17.86 -4.69 3.28
CA GLY A 199 -18.57 -3.42 3.27
C GLY A 199 -19.50 -3.24 2.06
N ASP A 200 -19.44 -2.05 1.47
CA ASP A 200 -20.09 -1.67 0.22
C ASP A 200 -19.53 -2.37 -1.04
N GLY A 201 -18.36 -3.00 -0.94
CA GLY A 201 -17.73 -3.74 -2.04
C GLY A 201 -17.00 -2.87 -3.06
N TYR A 202 -16.71 -1.60 -2.73
CA TYR A 202 -16.00 -0.66 -3.61
C TYR A 202 -14.48 -0.86 -3.51
N GLY A 203 -13.83 -1.35 -4.57
CA GLY A 203 -12.37 -1.53 -4.57
C GLY A 203 -11.62 -0.24 -4.21
N VAL A 204 -12.03 0.85 -4.84
CA VAL A 204 -11.65 2.23 -4.47
C VAL A 204 -12.90 3.03 -4.17
N TYR A 205 -12.92 3.76 -3.05
CA TYR A 205 -14.03 4.63 -2.69
C TYR A 205 -13.55 6.08 -2.52
N VAL A 206 -14.03 6.95 -3.41
CA VAL A 206 -13.72 8.39 -3.42
C VAL A 206 -14.93 9.17 -2.92
N THR A 207 -14.86 9.62 -1.67
CA THR A 207 -15.96 10.40 -1.06
C THR A 207 -15.84 11.91 -1.30
N SER A 208 -14.59 12.39 -1.33
CA SER A 208 -14.24 13.76 -1.72
C SER A 208 -12.79 13.76 -2.21
N GLY A 209 -12.53 14.33 -3.38
CA GLY A 209 -11.17 14.41 -3.91
C GLY A 209 -11.08 14.43 -5.43
N GLU A 210 -9.85 14.65 -5.92
CA GLU A 210 -9.49 14.55 -7.33
C GLU A 210 -8.43 13.46 -7.51
N VAL A 211 -8.84 12.28 -7.97
CA VAL A 211 -7.94 11.12 -8.09
C VAL A 211 -7.45 10.99 -9.52
N ALA A 212 -6.15 10.74 -9.70
CA ALA A 212 -5.59 10.37 -11.00
C ALA A 212 -5.00 8.95 -10.93
N MET A 213 -5.44 8.07 -11.81
CA MET A 213 -4.93 6.69 -11.90
C MET A 213 -4.45 6.44 -13.33
N THR A 214 -3.21 6.01 -13.48
CA THR A 214 -2.62 5.67 -14.78
C THR A 214 -1.96 4.29 -14.73
N ASN A 215 -2.18 3.47 -15.76
CA ASN A 215 -1.67 2.10 -15.84
C ASN A 215 -2.10 1.26 -14.65
N THR A 216 -3.39 1.20 -14.35
CA THR A 216 -3.91 0.51 -13.15
C THR A 216 -4.60 -0.81 -13.49
N ILE A 217 -4.27 -1.88 -12.77
CA ILE A 217 -5.11 -3.09 -12.74
C ILE A 217 -6.12 -2.94 -11.61
N LEU A 218 -7.43 -3.01 -11.90
CA LEU A 218 -8.49 -2.86 -10.91
C LEU A 218 -9.54 -3.97 -11.11
N VAL A 219 -9.43 -5.05 -10.32
CA VAL A 219 -10.10 -6.33 -10.63
C VAL A 219 -10.66 -7.07 -9.41
N GLY A 220 -11.72 -7.85 -9.60
CA GLY A 220 -12.26 -8.74 -8.57
C GLY A 220 -12.99 -8.05 -7.42
N HIS A 221 -13.67 -6.93 -7.68
CA HIS A 221 -14.48 -6.20 -6.70
C HIS A 221 -15.98 -6.27 -7.03
N ALA A 222 -16.85 -5.95 -6.05
CA ALA A 222 -18.27 -5.81 -6.36
C ALA A 222 -18.48 -4.60 -7.28
N VAL A 223 -17.83 -3.50 -6.94
CA VAL A 223 -17.63 -2.34 -7.82
C VAL A 223 -16.15 -1.97 -7.82
N GLY A 224 -15.54 -1.78 -8.99
CA GLY A 224 -14.12 -1.43 -9.09
C GLY A 224 -13.83 -0.10 -8.39
N ILE A 225 -14.53 0.97 -8.80
CA ILE A 225 -14.40 2.29 -8.19
C ILE A 225 -15.74 3.01 -8.04
N HIS A 226 -15.97 3.62 -6.88
CA HIS A 226 -17.11 4.50 -6.63
C HIS A 226 -16.63 5.95 -6.40
N VAL A 227 -17.22 6.92 -7.09
CA VAL A 227 -16.89 8.35 -6.97
C VAL A 227 -18.11 9.17 -6.57
N SER A 228 -18.06 9.87 -5.44
CA SER A 228 -19.22 10.58 -4.87
C SER A 228 -19.24 12.09 -5.14
N GLY A 229 -20.44 12.63 -5.29
CA GLY A 229 -20.73 14.07 -5.28
C GLY A 229 -19.93 14.87 -6.31
N ASP A 230 -19.28 15.96 -5.89
CA ASP A 230 -18.48 16.80 -6.79
C ASP A 230 -17.05 16.27 -7.01
N SER A 231 -16.75 15.04 -6.57
CA SER A 231 -15.43 14.42 -6.75
C SER A 231 -15.20 14.04 -8.21
N THR A 232 -13.93 14.02 -8.60
CA THR A 232 -13.52 13.59 -9.94
C THR A 232 -12.46 12.51 -9.85
N THR A 233 -12.58 11.47 -10.67
CA THR A 233 -11.48 10.53 -10.92
C THR A 233 -11.15 10.49 -12.40
N THR A 234 -9.86 10.63 -12.72
CA THR A 234 -9.32 10.44 -14.07
C THR A 234 -8.62 9.09 -14.14
N LEU A 235 -9.02 8.26 -15.10
CA LEU A 235 -8.51 6.92 -15.36
C LEU A 235 -7.88 6.90 -16.75
N GLU A 236 -6.61 6.51 -16.85
CA GLU A 236 -5.92 6.28 -18.12
C GLU A 236 -5.20 4.93 -18.09
N ALA A 237 -5.40 4.10 -19.12
CA ALA A 237 -4.86 2.74 -19.18
C ALA A 237 -5.26 1.89 -17.96
N THR A 238 -6.56 1.58 -17.85
CA THR A 238 -7.10 0.70 -16.80
C THR A 238 -7.40 -0.69 -17.34
N LEU A 239 -6.99 -1.73 -16.61
CA LEU A 239 -7.42 -3.12 -16.83
C LEU A 239 -8.53 -3.51 -15.82
N TRP A 240 -9.71 -3.80 -16.34
CA TRP A 240 -10.95 -4.05 -15.58
C TRP A 240 -11.23 -5.53 -15.27
N GLY A 241 -10.39 -6.44 -15.78
CA GLY A 241 -10.50 -7.89 -15.54
C GLY A 241 -11.48 -8.61 -16.48
N SER A 242 -11.34 -9.94 -16.56
CA SER A 242 -12.28 -10.86 -17.20
C SER A 242 -12.35 -12.16 -16.41
N ASP A 243 -13.27 -13.05 -16.78
CA ASP A 243 -13.40 -14.38 -16.17
C ASP A 243 -13.61 -14.32 -14.65
N SER A 244 -12.73 -14.94 -13.86
CA SER A 244 -12.77 -14.91 -12.40
C SER A 244 -12.34 -13.56 -11.80
N TRP A 245 -11.91 -12.61 -12.62
CA TRP A 245 -11.36 -11.31 -12.21
C TRP A 245 -12.26 -10.14 -12.56
N VAL A 246 -13.45 -10.37 -13.11
CA VAL A 246 -14.41 -9.30 -13.38
C VAL A 246 -14.74 -8.54 -12.10
N ASN A 247 -14.91 -7.22 -12.22
CA ASN A 247 -15.72 -6.51 -11.26
C ASN A 247 -17.21 -6.78 -11.56
N GLY A 248 -18.08 -6.69 -10.56
CA GLY A 248 -19.53 -6.71 -10.80
C GLY A 248 -19.97 -5.51 -11.63
N THR A 249 -19.44 -4.34 -11.26
CA THR A 249 -19.50 -3.08 -12.00
C THR A 249 -18.09 -2.48 -12.03
N ASP A 250 -17.61 -2.02 -13.17
CA ASP A 250 -16.25 -1.43 -13.24
C ASP A 250 -16.18 -0.11 -12.45
N TRP A 251 -17.14 0.77 -12.68
CA TRP A 251 -17.24 2.03 -11.95
C TRP A 251 -18.68 2.51 -11.76
N GLU A 252 -18.93 3.23 -10.67
CA GLU A 252 -20.20 3.89 -10.39
C GLU A 252 -20.03 5.16 -9.54
N GLY A 253 -21.16 5.77 -9.17
CA GLY A 253 -21.23 6.93 -8.29
C GLY A 253 -21.91 8.12 -8.96
N ASP A 254 -22.23 9.14 -8.16
CA ASP A 254 -22.83 10.39 -8.62
C ASP A 254 -21.78 11.46 -9.00
N GLY A 255 -20.50 11.18 -8.75
CA GLY A 255 -19.38 12.01 -9.18
C GLY A 255 -18.91 11.77 -10.61
N THR A 256 -17.84 12.48 -10.96
CA THR A 256 -17.33 12.50 -12.34
C THR A 256 -16.22 11.47 -12.52
N ILE A 257 -16.38 10.61 -13.53
CA ILE A 257 -15.34 9.67 -13.95
C ILE A 257 -14.94 10.00 -15.37
N LEU A 258 -13.70 10.42 -15.55
CA LEU A 258 -13.09 10.71 -16.83
C LEU A 258 -12.20 9.53 -17.21
N THR A 259 -12.60 8.81 -18.25
CA THR A 259 -11.78 7.74 -18.81
C THR A 259 -11.05 8.26 -20.03
N GLY A 260 -9.76 7.98 -20.13
CA GLY A 260 -9.01 8.20 -21.35
C GLY A 260 -9.24 7.07 -22.36
N THR A 261 -8.41 7.01 -23.40
CA THR A 261 -8.68 6.15 -24.56
C THR A 261 -8.23 4.70 -24.39
N VAL A 262 -7.41 4.43 -23.36
CA VAL A 262 -6.92 3.08 -23.08
C VAL A 262 -7.71 2.51 -21.90
N ASN A 263 -8.66 1.61 -22.21
CA ASN A 263 -9.39 0.81 -21.22
C ASN A 263 -9.49 -0.61 -21.75
N ILE A 264 -9.12 -1.58 -20.92
CA ILE A 264 -8.92 -2.97 -21.34
C ILE A 264 -9.74 -3.88 -20.44
N TRP A 265 -10.39 -4.86 -21.08
CA TRP A 265 -11.05 -5.97 -20.42
C TRP A 265 -10.37 -7.25 -20.84
N GLY A 266 -9.89 -8.00 -19.86
CA GLY A 266 -9.12 -9.20 -20.09
C GLY A 266 -8.52 -9.73 -18.79
N PRO A 267 -7.94 -10.94 -18.82
CA PRO A 267 -7.45 -11.56 -17.60
C PRO A 267 -6.17 -10.83 -17.15
N PRO A 268 -6.03 -10.46 -15.87
CA PRO A 268 -4.75 -10.00 -15.33
C PRO A 268 -3.72 -11.14 -15.29
N ALA A 269 -4.20 -12.39 -15.33
CA ALA A 269 -3.39 -13.62 -15.36
C ALA A 269 -2.27 -13.67 -14.32
N PHE A 270 -2.57 -13.27 -13.08
CA PHE A 270 -1.58 -13.28 -11.99
C PHE A 270 -0.98 -14.67 -11.77
N VAL A 271 0.30 -14.73 -11.37
CA VAL A 271 1.08 -15.96 -11.26
C VAL A 271 0.59 -16.90 -10.15
N ASP A 272 0.57 -16.44 -8.89
CA ASP A 272 0.04 -17.21 -7.76
C ASP A 272 -0.67 -16.31 -6.72
N PRO A 273 -1.83 -15.76 -7.10
CA PRO A 273 -2.53 -14.79 -6.27
C PRO A 273 -2.90 -15.27 -4.87
N ASN A 274 -3.17 -16.58 -4.69
CA ASN A 274 -3.58 -17.12 -3.39
C ASN A 274 -2.42 -17.20 -2.39
N SER A 275 -1.19 -17.15 -2.90
CA SER A 275 0.04 -17.04 -2.12
C SER A 275 0.55 -15.60 -2.03
N GLY A 276 -0.24 -14.62 -2.49
CA GLY A 276 0.12 -13.20 -2.51
C GLY A 276 0.97 -12.77 -3.71
N ASP A 277 1.19 -13.65 -4.69
CA ASP A 277 1.96 -13.34 -5.89
C ASP A 277 1.05 -12.73 -6.97
N TYR A 278 1.13 -11.40 -7.07
CA TYR A 278 0.37 -10.57 -8.01
C TYR A 278 1.20 -10.10 -9.22
N HIS A 279 2.35 -10.74 -9.50
CA HIS A 279 3.03 -10.55 -10.78
C HIS A 279 2.11 -11.02 -11.91
N ILE A 280 2.13 -10.31 -13.04
CA ILE A 280 1.35 -10.67 -14.21
C ILE A 280 2.04 -11.81 -14.96
N GLY A 281 1.27 -12.82 -15.32
CA GLY A 281 1.76 -14.03 -15.96
C GLY A 281 1.64 -14.01 -17.48
N LEU A 282 2.14 -15.08 -18.10
CA LEU A 282 1.97 -15.32 -19.52
C LEU A 282 0.47 -15.36 -19.88
N GLY A 283 0.05 -14.47 -20.77
CA GLY A 283 -1.35 -14.36 -21.21
C GLY A 283 -2.14 -13.26 -20.50
N SER A 284 -1.49 -12.45 -19.65
CA SER A 284 -2.10 -11.24 -19.12
C SER A 284 -2.45 -10.25 -20.22
N ALA A 285 -3.64 -9.65 -20.12
CA ALA A 285 -4.06 -8.55 -20.97
C ALA A 285 -3.38 -7.21 -20.61
N ALA A 286 -2.61 -7.17 -19.52
CA ALA A 286 -1.83 -6.01 -19.12
C ALA A 286 -0.54 -5.83 -19.93
N ILE A 287 -0.03 -6.91 -20.53
CA ILE A 287 1.26 -6.92 -21.23
C ILE A 287 1.19 -6.02 -22.48
N ASP A 288 2.16 -5.12 -22.62
CA ASP A 288 2.31 -4.17 -23.72
C ASP A 288 1.06 -3.30 -23.95
N ALA A 289 0.37 -2.94 -22.88
CA ALA A 289 -0.96 -2.35 -22.96
C ALA A 289 -1.11 -0.99 -22.28
N GLY A 290 -0.09 -0.54 -21.55
CA GLY A 290 -0.09 0.72 -20.84
C GLY A 290 0.32 1.93 -21.69
N VAL A 291 0.47 3.06 -21.01
CA VAL A 291 0.95 4.33 -21.56
C VAL A 291 2.21 4.79 -20.84
N ASN A 292 3.02 5.64 -21.47
CA ASN A 292 4.21 6.18 -20.80
C ASN A 292 3.80 7.20 -19.72
N ALA A 293 3.92 6.80 -18.45
CA ALA A 293 3.65 7.63 -17.28
C ALA A 293 4.93 8.17 -16.60
N GLY A 294 6.11 8.00 -17.21
CA GLY A 294 7.39 8.44 -16.64
C GLY A 294 7.97 7.54 -15.54
N VAL A 295 7.38 6.37 -15.30
CA VAL A 295 7.89 5.35 -14.37
C VAL A 295 8.83 4.40 -15.12
N THR A 296 10.08 4.28 -14.64
CA THR A 296 11.16 3.59 -15.38
C THR A 296 11.53 2.21 -14.84
N THR A 297 10.95 1.82 -13.70
CA THR A 297 11.12 0.51 -13.09
C THR A 297 9.78 0.03 -12.53
N ASP A 298 9.61 -1.28 -12.37
CA ASP A 298 8.39 -1.88 -11.80
C ASP A 298 8.55 -2.16 -10.29
N ILE A 299 7.73 -3.06 -9.74
CA ILE A 299 7.76 -3.45 -8.32
C ILE A 299 9.02 -4.24 -7.91
N ASP A 300 9.60 -5.03 -8.83
CA ASP A 300 10.82 -5.82 -8.61
C ASP A 300 12.10 -5.04 -8.94
N GLY A 301 11.94 -3.87 -9.55
CA GLY A 301 13.04 -3.03 -10.03
C GLY A 301 13.47 -3.36 -11.46
N ASP A 302 12.67 -4.16 -12.19
CA ASP A 302 12.92 -4.47 -13.59
C ASP A 302 12.70 -3.22 -14.48
N PRO A 303 13.48 -3.04 -15.56
CA PRO A 303 13.35 -1.86 -16.42
C PRO A 303 11.99 -1.78 -17.12
N ARG A 304 11.41 -0.58 -17.17
CA ARG A 304 10.16 -0.30 -17.86
C ARG A 304 10.34 0.72 -19.00
N PRO A 305 9.81 0.48 -20.21
CA PRO A 305 9.16 -0.77 -20.63
C PRO A 305 10.15 -1.89 -21.01
N VAL A 306 9.77 -3.15 -20.82
CA VAL A 306 10.47 -4.30 -21.42
C VAL A 306 10.06 -4.50 -22.88
N GLY A 307 8.78 -4.29 -23.18
CA GLY A 307 8.21 -4.46 -24.51
C GLY A 307 8.08 -3.15 -25.31
N ALA A 308 6.99 -3.03 -26.07
CA ALA A 308 6.72 -1.87 -26.93
C ALA A 308 6.26 -0.64 -26.15
N VAL A 309 5.46 -0.86 -25.10
CA VAL A 309 4.96 0.14 -24.16
C VAL A 309 4.94 -0.49 -22.76
N PRO A 310 4.85 0.30 -21.68
CA PRO A 310 4.80 -0.27 -20.33
C PRO A 310 3.61 -1.21 -20.16
N ASP A 311 3.75 -2.17 -19.26
CA ASP A 311 2.63 -3.00 -18.84
C ASP A 311 1.70 -2.20 -17.89
N ILE A 312 0.43 -2.56 -17.90
CA ILE A 312 -0.55 -2.02 -16.94
C ILE A 312 -0.33 -2.71 -15.58
N GLY A 313 -0.32 -1.95 -14.49
CA GLY A 313 -0.16 -2.47 -13.13
C GLY A 313 1.26 -2.35 -12.60
N ALA A 314 1.48 -2.91 -11.41
CA ALA A 314 2.71 -2.76 -10.65
C ALA A 314 3.92 -3.50 -11.22
N ASP A 315 3.68 -4.58 -11.94
CA ASP A 315 4.68 -5.49 -12.50
C ASP A 315 4.88 -5.25 -14.00
N GLU A 316 6.11 -5.43 -14.49
CA GLU A 316 6.46 -5.43 -15.90
C GLU A 316 6.89 -6.85 -16.31
N TYR A 317 6.11 -7.49 -17.17
CA TYR A 317 6.32 -8.87 -17.54
C TYR A 317 7.65 -9.07 -18.29
N ALA A 318 8.64 -9.58 -17.58
CA ALA A 318 9.90 -10.02 -18.16
C ALA A 318 9.98 -11.55 -18.26
N ARG A 319 10.35 -12.07 -19.45
CA ARG A 319 10.72 -13.49 -19.58
C ARG A 319 12.11 -13.72 -19.01
N HIS A 320 12.16 -14.27 -17.81
CA HIS A 320 13.40 -14.72 -17.19
C HIS A 320 13.90 -16.05 -17.82
N VAL A 321 15.06 -16.01 -18.48
CA VAL A 321 15.76 -17.23 -18.94
C VAL A 321 16.91 -17.53 -17.97
N TYR A 322 16.72 -18.52 -17.10
CA TYR A 322 17.79 -18.99 -16.22
C TYR A 322 18.76 -19.89 -16.98
N LEU A 323 19.96 -19.37 -17.25
CA LEU A 323 21.07 -20.17 -17.76
C LEU A 323 21.78 -20.86 -16.59
N PRO A 324 22.01 -22.19 -16.62
CA PRO A 324 22.77 -22.85 -15.58
C PRO A 324 24.20 -22.30 -15.54
N LEU A 325 24.67 -21.95 -14.34
CA LEU A 325 26.06 -21.57 -14.13
C LEU A 325 26.95 -22.81 -14.32
N VAL A 326 27.55 -22.94 -15.51
CA VAL A 326 28.53 -24.02 -15.79
C VAL A 326 29.91 -23.58 -15.32
N TYR A 327 30.29 -24.00 -14.11
CA TYR A 327 31.66 -23.83 -13.63
C TYR A 327 32.56 -24.87 -14.32
N ARG A 328 33.43 -24.43 -15.24
CA ARG A 328 34.51 -25.30 -15.74
C ARG A 328 35.59 -25.37 -14.67
N GLY A 329 35.61 -26.46 -13.91
CA GLY A 329 36.75 -26.79 -13.06
C GLY A 329 38.02 -26.82 -13.92
N SER A 330 38.99 -25.97 -13.61
CA SER A 330 40.35 -26.09 -14.13
C SER A 330 40.94 -27.37 -13.54
N GLY A 331 41.04 -28.41 -14.37
CA GLY A 331 41.81 -29.63 -14.08
C GLY A 331 43.31 -29.41 -14.12
#